data_AF-A0A212LQ44-F1
#
_entry.id   AF-A0A212LQ44-F1
#
_cell.length_a   1.000
_cell.length_b   1.000
_cell.length_c   1.000
_cell.angle_alpha   90.00
_cell.angle_beta   90.00
_cell.angle_gamma   90.00
#
_symmetry.space_group_name_H-M   'P 1'
#
loop_
_entity.id
_entity.type
_entity.pdbx_description
1 polymer ?
#
loop_
_entity_poly.entity_id
_entity_poly.type
_entity_poly.pdbx_seq_one_letter_code
_entity_poly.pdbx_strand_id
1 'polypeptide(L)'
;MNSLRNPFPGYSPRRDLTELARKLPTAGKIVAELKFVFWERMFTRSHDAVIWNSRFGRVFPNADPAKTVQQLRKEGFDELQKIRDLRNRIAHHEPIFRRNVREEYARIRGIVAWTDEVAARWLDKVETVRGMIALKP
;
A
#
# COMPACT_ATOMS: atom_id res chain seq x y z
N MET A 1 5.24 -22.57 4.85
CA MET A 1 5.14 -21.39 3.95
C MET A 1 3.71 -21.30 3.36
N ASN A 2 2.70 -21.12 4.22
CA ASN A 2 1.26 -21.15 3.85
C ASN A 2 0.55 -19.79 4.04
N SER A 3 1.28 -18.72 4.35
CA SER A 3 0.69 -17.39 4.63
C SER A 3 0.20 -16.67 3.36
N LEU A 4 0.86 -16.92 2.22
CA LEU A 4 0.41 -16.42 0.92
C LEU A 4 -0.76 -17.25 0.40
N ARG A 5 -1.93 -16.61 0.34
CA ARG A 5 -3.16 -17.24 -0.16
C ARG A 5 -3.03 -17.62 -1.63
N ASN A 6 -3.71 -18.70 -2.03
CA ASN A 6 -3.81 -19.14 -3.42
C ASN A 6 -5.27 -19.41 -3.83
N PRO A 7 -6.15 -18.38 -3.87
CA PRO A 7 -7.55 -18.54 -4.23
C PRO A 7 -7.74 -18.86 -5.71
N PHE A 8 -8.84 -19.58 -5.98
CA PHE A 8 -9.47 -19.77 -7.27
C PHE A 8 -11.00 -19.80 -7.09
N PRO A 9 -11.78 -18.96 -7.80
CA PRO A 9 -11.34 -17.88 -8.70
C PRO A 9 -10.72 -16.67 -7.96
N GLY A 10 -9.97 -15.82 -8.67
CA GLY A 10 -9.44 -14.55 -8.15
C GLY A 10 -7.91 -14.39 -8.18
N TYR A 11 -7.44 -13.23 -7.71
CA TYR A 11 -6.01 -12.90 -7.64
C TYR A 11 -5.30 -13.74 -6.57
N SER A 12 -4.24 -14.44 -6.98
CA SER A 12 -3.39 -15.25 -6.09
C SER A 12 -2.01 -14.62 -5.94
N PRO A 13 -1.67 -14.05 -4.76
CA PRO A 13 -0.34 -13.51 -4.51
C PRO A 13 0.74 -14.59 -4.57
N ARG A 14 0.42 -15.84 -4.22
CA ARG A 14 1.38 -16.96 -4.32
C ARG A 14 1.74 -17.27 -5.77
N ARG A 15 0.73 -17.37 -6.66
CA ARG A 15 0.97 -17.64 -8.09
C ARG A 15 1.73 -16.48 -8.73
N ASP A 16 1.29 -15.25 -8.49
CA ASP A 16 1.93 -14.04 -9.02
C ASP A 16 3.42 -13.99 -8.65
N LEU A 17 3.74 -14.17 -7.37
CA LEU A 17 5.13 -14.19 -6.91
C LEU A 17 5.94 -15.35 -7.52
N THR A 18 5.35 -16.55 -7.60
CA THR A 18 6.05 -17.73 -8.13
C THR A 18 6.33 -17.61 -9.63
N GLU A 19 5.39 -17.07 -10.40
CA GLU A 19 5.55 -16.81 -11.83
C GLU A 19 6.60 -15.74 -12.10
N LEU A 20 6.60 -14.64 -11.34
CA LEU A 20 7.63 -13.60 -11.46
C LEU A 20 9.01 -14.12 -11.06
N ALA A 21 9.11 -14.88 -9.97
CA ALA A 21 10.37 -15.47 -9.52
C ALA A 21 10.99 -16.46 -10.50
N ARG A 22 10.16 -17.11 -11.34
CA ARG A 22 10.66 -17.97 -12.43
C ARG A 22 11.20 -17.19 -13.62
N LYS A 23 10.70 -15.97 -13.86
CA LYS A 23 11.01 -15.16 -15.06
C LYS A 23 12.10 -14.12 -14.81
N LEU A 24 12.20 -13.61 -13.58
CA LEU A 24 13.02 -12.46 -13.26
C LEU A 24 14.21 -12.85 -12.38
N PRO A 25 15.43 -12.40 -12.73
CA PRO A 25 16.66 -12.92 -12.12
C PRO A 25 16.96 -12.35 -10.73
N THR A 26 16.25 -11.31 -10.28
CA THR A 26 16.56 -10.65 -8.99
C THR A 26 15.30 -10.28 -8.23
N ALA A 27 15.40 -10.26 -6.91
CA ALA A 27 14.32 -9.82 -6.02
C ALA A 27 13.88 -8.38 -6.33
N GLY A 28 14.82 -7.48 -6.67
CA GLY A 28 14.48 -6.10 -7.04
C GLY A 28 13.57 -6.02 -8.28
N LYS A 29 13.86 -6.81 -9.32
CA LYS A 29 12.99 -6.90 -10.51
C LYS A 29 11.63 -7.49 -10.17
N ILE A 30 11.58 -8.51 -9.31
CA ILE A 30 10.30 -9.10 -8.86
C ILE A 30 9.46 -8.06 -8.13
N VAL A 31 10.05 -7.32 -7.18
CA VAL A 31 9.37 -6.26 -6.41
C VAL A 31 8.78 -5.19 -7.32
N ALA A 32 9.50 -4.80 -8.38
CA ALA A 32 9.04 -3.81 -9.34
C ALA A 32 7.83 -4.29 -10.18
N GLU A 33 7.72 -5.58 -10.46
CA GLU A 33 6.67 -6.16 -11.30
C GLU A 33 5.44 -6.64 -10.51
N LEU A 34 5.52 -6.69 -9.17
CA LEU A 34 4.40 -7.10 -8.33
C LEU A 34 3.23 -6.11 -8.40
N LYS A 35 2.02 -6.64 -8.61
CA LYS A 35 0.80 -5.83 -8.64
C LYS A 35 0.54 -5.19 -7.28
N PHE A 36 -0.06 -4.00 -7.25
CA PHE A 36 -0.39 -3.29 -6.01
C PHE A 36 -1.20 -4.15 -5.01
N VAL A 37 -2.13 -4.97 -5.52
CA VAL A 37 -2.93 -5.89 -4.70
C VAL A 37 -2.07 -6.90 -3.93
N PHE A 38 -0.88 -7.26 -4.41
CA PHE A 38 0.07 -8.07 -3.64
C PHE A 38 0.39 -7.42 -2.29
N TRP A 39 0.80 -6.15 -2.33
CA TRP A 39 1.21 -5.38 -1.16
C TRP A 39 0.05 -5.15 -0.20
N GLU A 40 -1.16 -4.86 -0.71
CA GLU A 40 -2.38 -4.83 0.11
C GLU A 40 -2.59 -6.18 0.84
N ARG A 41 -2.46 -7.31 0.13
CA ARG A 41 -2.69 -8.64 0.72
C ARG A 41 -1.64 -9.03 1.76
N MET A 42 -0.46 -8.43 1.74
CA MET A 42 0.54 -8.63 2.81
C MET A 42 -0.01 -8.16 4.16
N PHE A 43 -0.89 -7.15 4.20
CA PHE A 43 -1.52 -6.65 5.42
C PHE A 43 -2.72 -7.50 5.90
N THR A 44 -2.81 -8.77 5.50
CA THR A 44 -3.85 -9.69 6.02
C THR A 44 -3.39 -10.44 7.27
N ARG A 45 -4.34 -10.82 8.14
CA ARG A 45 -4.09 -11.54 9.41
C ARG A 45 -3.22 -12.81 9.25
N SER A 46 -3.23 -13.46 8.07
CA SER A 46 -2.40 -14.65 7.82
C SER A 46 -0.89 -14.37 7.87
N HIS A 47 -0.49 -13.11 7.86
CA HIS A 47 0.90 -12.68 7.96
C HIS A 47 1.29 -12.17 9.36
N ASP A 48 0.37 -12.16 10.34
CA ASP A 48 0.65 -11.66 11.69
C ASP A 48 1.79 -12.42 12.34
N ALA A 49 1.66 -13.75 12.47
CA ALA A 49 2.66 -14.58 13.14
C ALA A 49 4.00 -14.64 12.39
N VAL A 50 3.97 -14.66 11.06
CA VAL A 50 5.16 -14.88 10.23
C VAL A 50 5.94 -13.59 9.98
N ILE A 51 5.25 -12.45 9.91
CA ILE A 51 5.84 -11.17 9.51
C ILE A 51 5.54 -10.10 10.55
N TRP A 52 4.28 -9.73 10.74
CA TRP A 52 3.96 -8.45 11.36
C TRP A 52 4.29 -8.38 12.85
N ASN A 53 4.01 -9.43 13.62
CA ASN A 53 4.23 -9.42 15.07
C ASN A 53 5.69 -9.14 15.45
N SER A 54 6.66 -9.52 14.61
CA SER A 54 8.09 -9.30 14.87
C SER A 54 8.73 -8.21 14.01
N ARG A 55 8.13 -7.81 12.89
CA ARG A 55 8.75 -6.90 11.91
C ARG A 55 8.04 -5.57 11.75
N PHE A 56 6.80 -5.40 12.21
CA PHE A 56 6.00 -4.22 11.89
C PHE A 56 6.71 -2.92 12.28
N GLY A 57 7.14 -2.78 13.54
CA GLY A 57 7.83 -1.56 14.01
C GLY A 57 9.19 -1.29 13.34
N ARG A 58 9.82 -2.30 12.71
CA ARG A 58 11.03 -2.10 11.91
C ARG A 58 10.73 -1.57 10.52
N VAL A 59 9.62 -2.01 9.92
CA VAL A 59 9.19 -1.61 8.58
C VAL A 59 8.46 -0.26 8.61
N PHE A 60 7.69 -0.02 9.67
CA PHE A 60 6.87 1.16 9.88
C PHE A 60 7.23 1.83 11.23
N PRO A 61 8.43 2.39 11.35
CA PRO A 61 8.92 2.95 12.62
C PRO A 61 8.12 4.15 13.11
N ASN A 62 7.40 4.85 12.23
CA ASN A 62 6.62 6.05 12.58
C ASN A 62 5.11 5.78 12.68
N ALA A 63 4.69 4.52 12.66
CA ALA A 63 3.29 4.18 12.93
C ALA A 63 2.92 4.48 14.40
N ASP A 64 1.65 4.77 14.65
CA ASP A 64 1.17 5.18 15.98
C ASP A 64 1.50 4.14 17.06
N PRO A 65 2.39 4.46 18.02
CA PRO A 65 2.86 3.49 19.02
C PRO A 65 1.79 3.13 20.05
N ALA A 66 0.69 3.88 20.13
CA ALA A 66 -0.43 3.57 21.02
C ALA A 66 -1.30 2.42 20.49
N LYS A 67 -1.17 2.07 19.20
CA LYS A 67 -1.95 1.00 18.56
C LYS A 67 -1.18 -0.31 18.56
N THR A 68 -1.91 -1.41 18.70
CA THR A 68 -1.34 -2.76 18.52
C THR A 68 -0.96 -3.00 17.07
N VAL A 69 -0.02 -3.92 16.84
CA VAL A 69 0.37 -4.36 15.48
C VAL A 69 -0.84 -4.79 14.66
N GLN A 70 -1.84 -5.46 15.26
CA GLN A 70 -3.02 -5.93 14.56
C GLN A 70 -3.96 -4.79 14.16
N GLN A 71 -4.09 -3.76 15.00
CA GLN A 71 -4.83 -2.54 14.67
C GLN A 71 -4.14 -1.79 13.52
N LEU A 72 -2.84 -1.57 13.62
CA LEU A 72 -2.05 -0.90 12.57
C LEU A 72 -2.05 -1.69 11.26
N ARG A 73 -1.96 -3.03 11.32
CA ARG A 73 -2.08 -3.87 10.13
C ARG A 73 -3.45 -3.73 9.48
N LYS A 74 -4.53 -3.76 10.28
CA LYS A 74 -5.89 -3.58 9.76
C LYS A 74 -6.05 -2.22 9.10
N GLU A 75 -5.57 -1.17 9.76
CA GLU A 75 -5.56 0.19 9.22
C GLU A 75 -4.78 0.24 7.90
N GLY A 76 -3.55 -0.26 7.86
CA GLY A 76 -2.75 -0.31 6.63
C GLY A 76 -3.44 -1.09 5.50
N PHE A 77 -4.13 -2.19 5.80
CA PHE A 77 -4.95 -2.91 4.82
C PHE A 77 -6.06 -2.03 4.23
N ASP A 78 -6.86 -1.41 5.11
CA ASP A 78 -8.00 -0.59 4.71
C ASP A 78 -7.54 0.65 3.90
N GLU A 79 -6.41 1.25 4.29
CA GLU A 79 -5.83 2.40 3.59
C GLU A 79 -5.24 2.02 2.23
N LEU A 80 -4.46 0.94 2.14
CA LEU A 80 -3.92 0.44 0.87
C LEU A 80 -5.03 0.01 -0.10
N GLN A 81 -6.14 -0.52 0.40
CA GLN A 81 -7.28 -0.87 -0.44
C GLN A 81 -7.89 0.39 -1.10
N LYS A 82 -8.06 1.48 -0.35
CA LYS A 82 -8.57 2.75 -0.89
C LYS A 82 -7.58 3.38 -1.88
N ILE A 83 -6.28 3.33 -1.59
CA ILE A 83 -5.22 3.80 -2.51
C ILE A 83 -5.24 2.99 -3.81
N ARG A 84 -5.38 1.66 -3.73
CA ARG A 84 -5.49 0.81 -4.92
C ARG A 84 -6.72 1.15 -5.76
N ASP A 85 -7.87 1.35 -5.12
CA ASP A 85 -9.10 1.76 -5.80
C ASP A 85 -8.90 3.08 -6.56
N LEU A 86 -8.36 4.10 -5.89
CA LEU A 86 -8.03 5.38 -6.51
C LEU A 86 -7.08 5.22 -7.70
N ARG A 87 -5.96 4.49 -7.52
CA ARG A 87 -4.97 4.22 -8.58
C ARG A 87 -5.63 3.56 -9.79
N ASN A 88 -6.48 2.56 -9.55
CA ASN A 88 -7.14 1.83 -10.62
C ASN A 88 -8.11 2.73 -11.38
N ARG A 89 -8.91 3.56 -10.69
CA ARG A 89 -9.77 4.55 -11.36
C ARG A 89 -8.98 5.50 -12.25
N ILE A 90 -7.87 6.05 -11.74
CA ILE A 90 -6.99 6.94 -12.51
C ILE A 90 -6.43 6.21 -13.75
N ALA A 91 -5.91 4.98 -13.58
CA ALA A 91 -5.36 4.19 -14.69
C ALA A 91 -6.41 3.80 -15.74
N HIS A 92 -7.65 3.61 -15.33
CA HIS A 92 -8.78 3.34 -16.21
C HIS A 92 -9.47 4.61 -16.74
N HIS A 93 -8.91 5.79 -16.45
CA HIS A 93 -9.49 7.10 -16.81
C HIS A 93 -10.94 7.27 -16.32
N GLU A 94 -11.28 6.66 -15.18
CA GLU A 94 -12.58 6.82 -14.56
C GLU A 94 -12.68 8.17 -13.82
N PRO A 95 -13.87 8.80 -13.77
CA PRO A 95 -14.07 10.03 -13.04
C PRO A 95 -13.75 9.90 -11.54
N ILE A 96 -13.05 10.88 -10.97
CA ILE A 96 -12.79 10.99 -9.51
C ILE A 96 -13.36 12.27 -8.89
N PHE A 97 -14.18 13.03 -9.62
CA PHE A 97 -14.66 14.36 -9.22
C PHE A 97 -15.42 14.41 -7.89
N ARG A 98 -16.08 13.30 -7.51
CA ARG A 98 -16.84 13.18 -6.25
C ARG A 98 -15.99 12.75 -5.05
N ARG A 99 -14.71 12.43 -5.24
CA ARG A 99 -13.83 12.01 -4.15
C ARG A 99 -13.23 13.23 -3.48
N ASN A 100 -13.02 13.13 -2.17
CA ASN A 100 -12.27 14.14 -1.44
C ASN A 100 -10.76 13.96 -1.72
N VAL A 101 -10.25 14.65 -2.74
CA VAL A 101 -8.85 14.54 -3.16
C VAL A 101 -7.87 14.89 -2.03
N ARG A 102 -8.27 15.79 -1.12
CA ARG A 102 -7.46 16.13 0.07
C ARG A 102 -7.31 14.93 1.00
N GLU A 103 -8.38 14.19 1.26
CA GLU A 103 -8.34 12.96 2.07
C GLU A 103 -7.56 11.85 1.37
N GLU A 104 -7.71 11.69 0.06
CA GLU A 104 -6.95 10.69 -0.70
C GLU A 104 -5.45 10.96 -0.63
N TYR A 105 -5.05 12.22 -0.80
CA TYR A 105 -3.66 12.63 -0.65
C TYR A 105 -3.16 12.41 0.78
N ALA A 106 -3.94 12.82 1.79
CA ALA A 106 -3.58 12.65 3.21
C ALA A 106 -3.37 11.17 3.56
N ARG A 107 -4.19 10.27 3.01
CA ARG A 107 -4.07 8.82 3.15
C ARG A 107 -2.77 8.28 2.53
N ILE A 108 -2.45 8.67 1.29
CA ILE A 108 -1.18 8.27 0.64
C ILE A 108 0.01 8.77 1.47
N ARG A 109 0.00 10.06 1.84
CA ARG A 109 1.05 10.67 2.65
C ARG A 109 1.20 9.97 4.00
N GLY A 110 0.10 9.58 4.65
CA GLY A 110 0.10 8.89 5.93
C GLY A 110 0.83 7.54 5.87
N ILE A 111 0.56 6.73 4.85
CA ILE A 111 1.26 5.45 4.66
C ILE A 111 2.75 5.65 4.34
N VAL A 112 3.11 6.68 3.56
CA VAL A 112 4.52 7.01 3.33
C VAL A 112 5.20 7.43 4.64
N ALA A 113 4.54 8.27 5.44
CA ALA A 113 5.05 8.74 6.72
C ALA A 113 5.33 7.60 7.70
N TRP A 114 4.48 6.56 7.73
CA TRP A 114 4.73 5.35 8.53
C TRP A 114 6.11 4.74 8.27
N THR A 115 6.57 4.76 7.01
CA THR A 115 7.91 4.26 6.63
C THR A 115 9.00 5.29 6.88
N ASP A 116 8.82 6.53 6.41
CA ASP A 116 9.84 7.57 6.44
C ASP A 116 9.21 8.98 6.34
N GLU A 117 9.35 9.76 7.41
CA GLU A 117 8.90 11.15 7.49
C GLU A 117 9.64 12.09 6.54
N VAL A 118 10.91 11.81 6.20
CA VAL A 118 11.68 12.57 5.21
C VAL A 118 11.06 12.36 3.83
N ALA A 119 10.75 11.12 3.47
CA ALA A 119 10.09 10.80 2.21
C ALA A 119 8.70 11.43 2.11
N ALA A 120 7.93 11.43 3.21
CA ALA A 120 6.61 12.08 3.25
C ALA A 120 6.71 13.62 3.06
N ARG A 121 7.71 14.27 3.68
CA ARG A 121 7.97 15.69 3.45
C ARG A 121 8.49 15.99 2.04
N TRP A 122 9.24 15.07 1.44
CA TRP A 122 9.65 15.21 0.05
C TRP A 122 8.44 15.09 -0.90
N LEU A 123 7.52 14.16 -0.63
CA LEU A 123 6.26 14.02 -1.38
C LEU A 123 5.45 15.34 -1.34
N ASP A 124 5.40 16.02 -0.20
CA ASP A 124 4.75 17.33 -0.04
C ASP A 124 5.31 18.42 -0.98
N LYS A 125 6.55 18.28 -1.46
CA LYS A 125 7.24 19.28 -2.29
C LYS A 125 7.10 19.02 -3.79
N VAL A 126 6.91 17.78 -4.20
CA VAL A 126 6.92 17.36 -5.62
C VAL A 126 5.53 17.15 -6.18
N GLU A 127 4.54 16.98 -5.32
CA GLU A 127 3.14 16.88 -5.72
C GLU A 127 2.56 18.24 -6.11
N THR A 128 1.63 18.25 -7.07
CA THR A 128 0.92 19.46 -7.51
C THR A 128 -0.54 19.49 -7.07
N VAL A 129 -1.01 18.42 -6.45
CA VAL A 129 -2.42 18.17 -6.12
C VAL A 129 -2.91 19.18 -5.10
N ARG A 130 -2.14 19.50 -4.05
CA ARG A 130 -2.54 20.51 -3.06
C ARG A 130 -2.71 21.89 -3.68
N GLY A 131 -1.81 22.27 -4.58
CA GLY A 131 -1.92 23.53 -5.33
C GLY A 131 -3.18 23.58 -6.18
N MET A 132 -3.49 22.50 -6.89
CA MET A 132 -4.72 22.39 -7.69
C MET A 132 -6.00 22.40 -6.85
N ILE A 133 -5.99 21.78 -5.66
CA ILE A 133 -7.14 21.81 -4.73
C ILE A 133 -7.40 23.23 -4.24
N ALA A 134 -6.35 24.01 -3.94
CA ALA A 134 -6.49 25.39 -3.45
C ALA A 134 -7.06 26.34 -4.52
N LEU A 135 -6.87 26.01 -5.80
CA LEU A 135 -7.40 26.77 -6.94
C LEU A 135 -8.82 26.34 -7.36
N LYS A 136 -9.39 25.31 -6.71
CA LYS A 136 -10.75 24.86 -7.01
C LYS A 136 -11.74 25.92 -6.48
N PRO A 137 -12.60 26.50 -7.34
CA PRO A 137 -13.58 27.52 -6.94
C PRO A 137 -14.62 26.97 -5.95
#